data_AF-A0A937YP19-F1
#
_entry.id   AF-A0A937YP19-F1
#
_cell.length_a   1.000
_cell.length_b   1.000
_cell.length_c   1.000
_cell.angle_alpha   90.00
_cell.angle_beta   90.00
_cell.angle_gamma   90.00
#
_symmetry.space_group_name_H-M   'P 1'
#
loop_
_entity.id
_entity.type
_entity.pdbx_description
1 polymer ?
#
loop_
_entity_poly.entity_id
_entity_poly.type
_entity_poly.pdbx_seq_one_letter_code
_entity_poly.pdbx_strand_id
1 'polypeptide(L)' 'MRFSDNGYYIERYVKCDNCGVLIYDEGLKAETKEGPKLYCSDWCKDWAKMRMDGVENPRLPLPKQGIHEVG' A
#
# COMPACT_ATOMS: atom_id res chain seq x y z
N MET A 1 14.79 -2.63 1.17
CA MET A 1 14.79 -3.26 2.51
C MET A 1 15.28 -2.21 3.48
N ARG A 2 14.39 -1.69 4.34
CA ARG A 2 14.77 -0.68 5.36
C ARG A 2 15.13 -1.44 6.63
N PHE A 3 16.39 -1.33 7.04
CA PHE A 3 16.88 -1.94 8.27
C PHE A 3 16.49 -1.08 9.46
N SER A 4 16.46 -1.69 10.63
CA SER A 4 16.39 -1.00 11.90
C SER A 4 17.57 -0.05 12.09
N ASP A 5 17.45 0.90 13.02
CA ASP A 5 18.55 1.81 13.36
C ASP A 5 19.86 1.08 13.71
N ASN A 6 19.77 -0.18 14.16
CA ASN A 6 20.94 -1.03 14.43
C ASN A 6 21.37 -1.94 13.25
N GLY A 7 20.65 -1.95 12.13
CA GLY A 7 21.05 -2.66 10.91
C GLY A 7 20.71 -4.15 10.86
N TYR A 8 20.15 -4.75 11.92
CA TYR A 8 20.04 -6.21 12.03
C TYR A 8 18.64 -6.80 11.80
N TYR A 9 17.56 -5.99 11.69
CA TYR A 9 16.21 -6.50 11.43
C TYR A 9 15.30 -5.50 10.68
N ILE A 10 14.20 -5.98 10.09
CA ILE A 10 13.09 -5.12 9.64
C ILE A 10 12.27 -4.73 10.88
N GLU A 11 12.17 -3.43 11.18
CA GLU A 11 11.49 -2.93 12.38
C GLU A 11 10.01 -3.25 12.43
N ARG A 12 9.33 -3.20 11.28
CA ARG A 12 7.89 -3.46 11.15
C ARG A 12 7.60 -4.17 9.84
N TYR A 13 6.91 -5.32 9.93
CA TYR A 13 6.42 -6.08 8.78
C TYR A 13 4.99 -5.66 8.43
N VAL A 14 4.80 -4.38 8.18
CA VAL A 14 3.50 -3.85 7.76
C VAL A 14 3.38 -4.00 6.25
N LYS A 15 2.31 -4.64 5.79
CA LYS A 15 2.06 -4.89 4.37
C LYS A 15 0.90 -4.05 3.88
N CYS A 16 0.95 -3.67 2.61
CA CYS A 16 -0.20 -3.11 1.93
C CYS A 16 -1.33 -4.15 1.85
N ASP A 17 -2.54 -3.76 2.27
CA ASP A 17 -3.74 -4.59 2.22
C ASP A 17 -4.23 -4.90 0.79
N ASN A 18 -3.68 -4.23 -0.23
CA ASN A 18 -4.00 -4.48 -1.63
C ASN A 18 -2.94 -5.36 -2.33
N CYS A 19 -1.68 -4.92 -2.37
CA CYS A 19 -0.64 -5.57 -3.19
C CYS A 19 0.37 -6.41 -2.38
N GLY A 20 0.31 -6.38 -1.05
CA GLY A 20 1.19 -7.15 -0.17
C GLY A 20 2.64 -6.64 -0.06
N VAL A 21 3.00 -5.54 -0.73
CA VAL A 21 4.33 -4.92 -0.58
C VAL A 21 4.54 -4.41 0.85
N LEU A 22 5.79 -4.42 1.31
CA LEU A 22 6.15 -3.87 2.62
C LEU A 22 6.06 -2.34 2.60
N ILE A 23 5.40 -1.78 3.60
CA ILE A 23 5.31 -0.34 3.85
C ILE A 23 6.38 0.01 4.88
N TYR A 24 7.26 0.94 4.52
CA TYR A 24 8.40 1.35 5.35
C TYR A 24 8.22 2.73 5.99
N ASP A 25 7.10 3.39 5.72
CA ASP A 25 6.69 4.68 6.28
C ASP A 25 5.31 4.55 6.97
N GLU A 26 4.58 5.65 7.14
CA GLU A 26 3.26 5.63 7.77
C GLU A 26 2.18 4.93 6.92
N GLY A 27 2.40 4.78 5.61
CA GLY A 27 1.42 4.31 4.64
C GLY A 27 0.19 5.22 4.50
N LEU A 28 -0.71 4.85 3.59
CA LEU A 28 -1.99 5.53 3.39
C LEU A 28 -3.11 4.78 4.12
N LYS A 29 -3.62 5.39 5.20
CA LYS A 29 -4.73 4.83 5.99
C LYS A 29 -6.07 5.08 5.30
N ALA A 30 -6.96 4.10 5.36
CA ALA A 30 -8.35 4.28 4.97
C ALA A 30 -9.29 3.52 5.92
N GLU A 31 -10.37 4.17 6.32
CA GLU A 31 -11.48 3.51 7.00
C GLU A 31 -12.39 2.87 5.96
N THR A 32 -12.59 1.55 6.07
CA THR A 32 -13.43 0.78 5.14
C THR A 32 -14.55 0.07 5.88
N LYS A 33 -15.52 -0.50 5.16
CA LYS A 33 -16.59 -1.32 5.75
C LYS A 33 -16.07 -2.54 6.51
N GLU A 34 -14.88 -3.02 6.16
CA GLU A 34 -14.20 -4.15 6.81
C GLU A 34 -13.27 -3.72 7.95
N GLY A 35 -13.25 -2.42 8.28
CA GLY A 35 -12.35 -1.82 9.27
C GLY A 35 -11.20 -1.03 8.65
N PRO A 36 -10.23 -0.60 9.48
CA PRO A 36 -9.08 0.18 9.03
C PRO A 36 -8.17 -0.64 8.14
N LYS A 37 -7.73 -0.05 7.02
CA LYS A 37 -6.81 -0.64 6.04
C LYS A 37 -5.64 0.31 5.77
N LEU A 38 -4.52 -0.23 5.29
CA LEU A 38 -3.30 0.48 4.97
C LEU A 38 -2.78 0.15 3.56
N TYR A 39 -2.40 1.18 2.81
CA TYR A 39 -1.96 1.06 1.41
C TYR A 39 -0.61 1.70 1.15
N CYS A 40 0.13 1.17 0.18
CA CYS A 40 1.44 1.70 -0.21
C CYS A 40 1.37 2.84 -1.25
N SER A 41 0.21 3.06 -1.85
CA SER A 41 -0.01 4.09 -2.89
C SER A 41 -1.49 4.39 -3.05
N ASP A 42 -1.81 5.57 -3.58
CA ASP A 42 -3.19 5.95 -3.92
C ASP A 42 -3.81 4.97 -4.90
N TRP A 43 -3.02 4.47 -5.86
CA TRP A 43 -3.48 3.45 -6.80
C TRP A 43 -3.98 2.19 -6.09
N CYS A 44 -3.24 1.71 -5.09
CA CYS A 44 -3.64 0.52 -4.33
C CYS A 44 -4.90 0.75 -3.51
N LYS A 45 -5.04 1.94 -2.92
CA LYS A 45 -6.21 2.35 -2.15
C LYS A 45 -7.45 2.45 -3.04
N ASP A 46 -7.34 3.13 -4.18
CA ASP A 46 -8.45 3.35 -5.11
C ASP A 46 -8.88 2.03 -5.76
N TRP A 47 -7.93 1.18 -6.13
CA TRP A 47 -8.25 -0.12 -6.72
C TRP A 47 -9.02 -1.01 -5.74
N ALA A 48 -8.55 -1.08 -4.49
CA ALA A 48 -9.23 -1.82 -3.44
C ALA A 48 -10.63 -1.26 -3.18
N LYS A 49 -10.78 0.06 -3.13
CA LYS A 49 -12.10 0.71 -2.99
C LYS A 49 -13.07 0.30 -4.10
N MET A 50 -12.64 0.36 -5.37
CA MET A 50 -13.49 -0.04 -6.50
C MET A 50 -13.97 -1.50 -6.38
N ARG A 51 -13.09 -2.41 -5.94
CA ARG A 51 -13.45 -3.81 -5.69
C ARG A 51 -14.47 -3.97 -4.56
N MET A 52 -14.28 -3.24 -3.46
CA MET A 52 -15.21 -3.24 -2.33
C MET A 52 -16.58 -2.65 -2.70
N ASP A 53 -16.61 -1.71 -3.64
CA ASP A 53 -17.83 -1.13 -4.21
C ASP A 53 -18.48 -2.03 -5.28
N GLY A 54 -17.92 -3.21 -5.55
CA GLY A 54 -18.50 -4.21 -6.45
C GLY A 54 -18.11 -4.07 -7.92
N VAL A 55 -17.10 -3.26 -8.25
CA VAL A 55 -16.60 -3.15 -9.62
C VAL A 55 -15.82 -4.42 -9.98
N GLU A 56 -16.37 -5.23 -10.88
CA GLU A 56 -15.82 -6.53 -11.27
C GLU A 56 -14.46 -6.40 -12.01
N ASN A 57 -14.31 -5.35 -12.84
CA ASN A 57 -13.09 -5.09 -13.60
C ASN A 57 -12.62 -3.63 -13.44
N PRO A 58 -11.97 -3.29 -12.30
CA PRO A 58 -11.50 -1.93 -12.04
C PRO A 58 -10.42 -1.54 -13.05
N ARG A 59 -10.65 -0.44 -13.76
CA ARG A 59 -9.68 0.15 -14.68
C ARG A 59 -9.19 1.47 -14.11
N LEU A 60 -8.05 1.41 -13.46
CA LEU A 60 -7.29 2.60 -13.09
C LEU A 60 -6.12 2.75 -14.07
N PRO A 61 -5.76 3.98 -14.48
CA PRO A 61 -4.51 4.18 -15.19
C PRO A 61 -3.39 3.58 -14.34
N LEU A 62 -2.48 2.82 -14.98
CA LEU A 62 -1.29 2.34 -14.28
C LEU A 62 -0.60 3.55 -13.65
N PRO A 63 -0.17 3.45 -12.39
CA PRO A 63 0.52 4.56 -11.75
C PRO A 63 1.78 4.87 -12.59
N LYS A 64 1.85 6.08 -13.15
CA LYS A 64 2.93 6.45 -14.07
C LYS A 64 4.26 6.73 -13.35
N GLN A 65 4.24 6.98 -12.04
CA GLN A 65 5.40 7.33 -11.23
C GLN A 65 5.22 6.82 -9.78
N GLY A 66 6.29 6.30 -9.18
CA GLY A 66 6.35 6.11 -7.72
C GLY A 66 7.00 4.83 -7.19
N ILE A 67 7.53 3.93 -8.01
CA ILE A 67 8.38 2.84 -7.50
C ILE A 67 9.83 3.11 -7.89
N HIS A 68 10.62 3.55 -6.91
CA HIS A 68 12.08 3.69 -6.96
C HIS A 68 12.65 4.96 -7.64
N GLU A 69 12.33 6.16 -7.14
CA GLU A 69 13.39 7.18 -7.08
C GLU A 69 14.32 6.79 -5.93
N VAL A 70 15.33 6.00 -6.27
CA VAL A 70 16.49 5.75 -5.40
C VAL A 70 17.31 7.03 -5.36
N GLY A 71 16.96 7.91 -4.42
CA GLY A 71 17.87 8.94 -3.92
C GLY A 71 18.89 8.35 -2.95
#